data_AF-A0A351VAY9-F1
#
_entry.id   AF-A0A351VAY9-F1
#
_cell.length_a   1.000
_cell.length_b   1.000
_cell.length_c   1.000
_cell.angle_alpha   90.00
_cell.angle_beta   90.00
_cell.angle_gamma   90.00
#
_symmetry.space_group_name_H-M   'P 1'
#
loop_
_entity.id
_entity.type
_entity.pdbx_description
1 polymer ?
#
loop_
_entity_poly.entity_id
_entity_poly.type
_entity_poly.pdbx_seq_one_letter_code
_entity_poly.pdbx_strand_id
1 'polypeptide(L)'
;MITVALLLVQIFWLFAGFRWLGEYSEISLLLMLILSAVLLVYIINKDETPEFKLTWVIPICVAPVFGALLYLFVMGNWGNIGLKKGLDKRLKETRSFMHTDEKTKRQIEDADLHMAGIVRYMEEIGGFPSYGNSRATYFPTGEAKYEDLLAEL
;
A
#
# COMPACT_ATOMS: atom_id res chain seq x y z
N MET A 1 -28.35 8.00 -17.11
CA MET A 1 -28.73 9.42 -17.37
C MET A 1 -28.17 10.37 -16.30
N ILE A 2 -28.36 10.10 -15.01
CA ILE A 2 -27.79 10.93 -13.92
C ILE A 2 -26.25 10.98 -13.95
N THR A 3 -25.61 9.85 -14.25
CA THR A 3 -24.15 9.76 -14.39
C THR A 3 -23.60 10.68 -15.49
N VAL A 4 -24.29 10.78 -16.63
CA VAL A 4 -23.89 11.66 -17.74
C VAL A 4 -24.06 13.12 -17.36
N ALA A 5 -25.15 13.48 -16.66
CA ALA A 5 -25.35 14.84 -16.16
C ALA A 5 -24.27 15.24 -15.15
N LEU A 6 -23.90 14.35 -14.23
CA LEU A 6 -22.83 14.59 -13.26
C LEU A 6 -21.46 14.75 -13.94
N LEU A 7 -21.18 13.99 -15.00
CA LEU A 7 -19.95 14.15 -15.79
C LEU A 7 -19.90 15.50 -16.51
N LEU A 8 -21.02 15.96 -17.09
CA LEU A 8 -21.08 17.28 -17.74
C LEU A 8 -20.87 18.42 -16.72
N VAL A 9 -21.41 18.28 -15.52
CA VAL A 9 -21.18 19.23 -14.42
C VAL A 9 -19.71 19.23 -14.01
N GLN A 10 -19.06 18.07 -13.89
CA GLN A 10 -17.61 18.00 -13.61
C GLN A 10 -16.78 18.69 -14.69
N ILE A 11 -17.09 18.47 -15.98
CA ILE A 11 -16.43 19.12 -17.11
C ILE A 11 -16.61 20.64 -17.03
N PHE A 12 -17.83 21.11 -16.75
CA PHE A 12 -18.10 22.54 -16.58
C PHE A 12 -17.28 23.15 -15.44
N TRP A 13 -17.25 22.51 -14.26
CA TRP A 13 -16.45 22.98 -13.13
C TRP A 13 -14.95 23.00 -13.41
N LEU A 14 -14.44 22.00 -14.15
CA LEU A 14 -13.05 21.99 -14.61
C LEU A 14 -12.77 23.22 -15.49
N PHE A 15 -13.58 23.46 -16.52
CA PHE A 15 -13.38 24.60 -17.42
C PHE A 15 -13.52 25.95 -16.70
N ALA A 16 -14.50 26.09 -15.80
CA ALA A 16 -14.67 27.30 -14.99
C ALA A 16 -13.47 27.55 -14.06
N GLY A 17 -12.99 26.49 -13.40
CA GLY A 17 -11.79 26.53 -12.58
C GLY A 17 -10.54 26.92 -13.37
N PHE A 18 -10.33 26.35 -14.55
CA PHE A 18 -9.24 26.74 -15.45
C PHE A 18 -9.32 28.20 -15.88
N ARG A 19 -10.53 28.70 -16.16
CA ARG A 19 -10.74 30.10 -16.57
C ARG A 19 -10.43 31.09 -15.44
N TRP A 20 -10.87 30.76 -14.22
CA TRP A 20 -10.59 31.56 -13.03
C TRP A 20 -9.11 31.53 -12.63
N LEU A 21 -8.45 30.37 -12.75
CA LEU A 21 -7.00 30.27 -12.54
C LEU A 21 -6.20 31.03 -13.61
N GLY A 22 -6.75 31.16 -14.82
CA GLY A 22 -6.15 31.94 -15.90
C GLY A 22 -6.01 33.43 -15.57
N GLU A 23 -6.89 34.01 -14.76
CA GLU A 23 -6.76 35.40 -14.30
C GLU A 23 -5.61 35.59 -13.29
N TYR A 24 -5.19 34.52 -12.61
CA TYR A 24 -4.04 34.47 -11.70
C TYR A 24 -2.87 33.62 -12.27
N SER A 25 -2.80 33.50 -13.61
CA SER A 25 -1.94 32.56 -14.33
C SER A 25 -0.49 32.57 -13.84
N GLU A 26 0.12 33.74 -13.63
CA GLU A 26 1.54 33.82 -13.25
C GLU A 26 1.81 33.35 -11.82
N ILE A 27 0.99 33.78 -10.85
CA ILE A 27 1.18 33.43 -9.43
C ILE A 27 0.87 31.95 -9.21
N SER A 28 -0.20 31.44 -9.83
CA SER A 28 -0.59 30.04 -9.72
C SER A 28 0.44 29.11 -10.38
N LEU A 29 1.00 29.50 -11.52
CA LEU A 29 2.06 28.75 -12.20
C LEU A 29 3.36 28.76 -11.37
N LEU A 30 3.74 29.90 -10.79
CA LEU A 30 4.90 29.98 -9.91
C LEU A 30 4.75 29.07 -8.68
N LEU A 31 3.57 29.09 -8.04
CA LEU A 31 3.26 28.22 -6.90
C LEU A 31 3.34 26.74 -7.29
N MET A 32 2.81 26.37 -8.45
CA MET A 32 2.87 24.99 -8.95
C MET A 32 4.30 24.56 -9.30
N LEU A 33 5.15 25.46 -9.82
CA LEU A 33 6.57 25.18 -10.04
C LEU A 33 7.32 24.94 -8.74
N ILE A 34 7.07 25.77 -7.72
CA ILE A 34 7.65 25.58 -6.38
C ILE A 34 7.20 24.24 -5.79
N LEU A 35 5.89 23.94 -5.84
CA LEU A 35 5.34 22.66 -5.40
C LEU A 35 5.99 21.49 -6.14
N SER A 36 6.11 21.58 -7.46
CA SER A 36 6.73 20.56 -8.30
C SER A 36 8.19 20.34 -7.91
N ALA A 37 8.95 21.40 -7.67
CA ALA A 37 10.35 21.31 -7.24
C ALA A 37 10.47 20.63 -5.87
N VAL A 38 9.62 20.99 -4.91
CA VAL A 38 9.57 20.35 -3.59
C VAL A 38 9.24 18.87 -3.70
N LEU A 39 8.23 18.52 -4.52
CA LEU A 39 7.86 17.12 -4.77
C LEU A 39 8.99 16.35 -5.44
N LEU A 40 9.73 16.95 -6.38
CA LEU A 40 10.87 16.33 -7.03
C LEU A 40 11.95 15.95 -6.02
N VAL A 41 12.32 16.88 -5.13
CA VAL A 41 13.29 16.65 -4.06
C VAL A 41 12.79 15.57 -3.10
N TYR A 42 11.50 15.59 -2.76
CA TYR A 42 10.88 14.56 -1.93
C TYR A 42 10.96 13.16 -2.58
N ILE A 43 10.60 13.04 -3.86
CA ILE A 43 10.59 11.76 -4.58
C ILE A 43 12.00 11.19 -4.71
N ILE A 44 12.99 12.04 -5.04
CA ILE A 44 14.38 11.60 -5.19
C ILE A 44 14.93 11.04 -3.88
N ASN A 45 14.60 11.67 -2.76
CA ASN A 45 15.05 11.27 -1.41
C ASN A 45 14.31 10.06 -0.81
N LYS A 46 13.23 9.59 -1.45
CA LYS A 46 12.45 8.46 -0.94
C LYS A 46 13.20 7.14 -1.17
N ASP A 47 13.12 6.21 -0.23
CA ASP A 47 13.66 4.84 -0.41
C ASP A 47 12.73 4.00 -1.30
N GLU A 48 12.79 4.24 -2.60
CA GLU A 48 12.06 3.48 -3.64
C GLU A 48 13.00 3.12 -4.79
N THR A 49 12.62 2.12 -5.59
CA THR A 49 13.42 1.77 -6.77
C THR A 49 13.45 2.95 -7.76
N PRO A 50 14.56 3.14 -8.49
CA PRO A 50 14.69 4.24 -9.44
C PRO A 50 13.57 4.27 -10.50
N GLU A 51 13.07 3.10 -10.91
CA GLU A 51 11.98 2.95 -11.89
C GLU A 51 10.68 3.62 -11.40
N PHE A 52 10.31 3.41 -10.13
CA PHE A 52 9.14 4.04 -9.53
C PHE A 52 9.32 5.55 -9.38
N LYS A 53 10.53 6.02 -9.02
CA LYS A 53 10.83 7.46 -8.96
C LYS A 53 10.66 8.13 -10.32
N LEU A 54 11.23 7.53 -11.37
CA LEU A 54 11.19 8.06 -12.73
C LEU A 54 9.76 8.15 -13.27
N THR A 55 8.91 7.18 -12.92
CA THR A 55 7.49 7.17 -13.31
C THR A 55 6.76 8.45 -12.89
N TRP A 56 7.14 9.06 -11.76
CA TRP A 56 6.54 10.31 -11.25
C TRP A 56 7.32 11.56 -11.61
N VAL A 57 8.65 11.47 -11.66
CA VAL A 57 9.52 12.59 -12.07
C VAL A 57 9.22 13.04 -13.50
N ILE A 58 9.05 12.10 -14.44
CA ILE A 58 8.83 12.42 -15.86
C ILE A 58 7.56 13.27 -16.07
N PRO A 59 6.36 12.87 -15.58
CA PRO A 59 5.16 13.69 -15.70
C PRO A 59 5.30 15.07 -15.04
N ILE A 60 5.98 15.16 -13.89
CA ILE A 60 6.22 16.43 -13.19
C ILE A 60 7.12 17.34 -14.03
N CYS A 61 8.16 16.81 -14.67
CA CYS A 61 9.03 17.58 -15.55
C CYS A 61 8.34 18.04 -16.83
N VAL A 62 7.54 17.17 -17.47
CA VAL A 62 6.86 17.48 -18.74
C VAL A 62 5.70 18.46 -18.52
N ALA A 63 4.95 18.30 -17.43
CA ALA A 63 3.80 19.13 -17.12
C ALA A 63 3.71 19.38 -15.60
N PRO A 64 4.44 20.38 -15.05
CA PRO A 64 4.55 20.60 -13.60
C PRO A 64 3.22 20.67 -12.86
N VAL A 65 2.25 21.43 -13.39
CA VAL A 65 0.92 21.57 -12.79
C VAL A 65 0.19 20.23 -12.74
N PHE A 66 0.13 19.52 -13.87
CA PHE A 66 -0.60 18.26 -13.95
C PHE A 66 0.11 17.14 -13.20
N GLY A 67 1.42 16.98 -13.39
CA GLY A 67 2.23 15.94 -12.79
C GLY A 67 2.28 16.03 -11.26
N ALA A 68 2.43 17.24 -10.71
CA ALA A 68 2.43 17.44 -9.25
C ALA A 68 1.08 17.06 -8.63
N LEU A 69 -0.02 17.51 -9.24
CA LEU A 69 -1.37 17.20 -8.77
C LEU A 69 -1.69 15.71 -8.93
N LEU A 70 -1.29 15.09 -10.04
CA LEU A 70 -1.46 13.66 -10.28
C LEU A 70 -0.69 12.84 -9.24
N TYR A 71 0.57 13.20 -8.96
CA TYR A 71 1.37 12.54 -7.94
C TYR A 71 0.70 12.61 -6.56
N LEU A 72 0.26 13.80 -6.15
CA LEU A 72 -0.43 14.00 -4.87
C LEU A 72 -1.74 13.19 -4.79
N PHE A 73 -2.50 13.15 -5.87
CA PHE A 73 -3.75 12.39 -5.94
C PHE A 73 -3.52 10.88 -5.77
N VAL A 74 -2.57 10.32 -6.53
CA VAL A 74 -2.29 8.88 -6.49
C VAL A 74 -1.59 8.49 -5.19
N MET A 75 -0.53 9.20 -4.82
CA MET A 75 0.26 8.87 -3.63
C MET A 75 -0.50 9.19 -2.33
N GLY A 76 -1.38 10.19 -2.35
CA GLY A 76 -2.20 10.58 -1.22
C GLY A 76 -3.15 9.48 -0.73
N ASN A 77 -3.54 8.53 -1.61
CA ASN A 77 -4.32 7.35 -1.25
C ASN A 77 -5.57 7.66 -0.37
N TRP A 78 -6.22 8.81 -0.59
CA TRP A 78 -7.26 9.32 0.31
C TRP A 78 -8.48 8.39 0.44
N GLY A 79 -8.76 7.58 -0.59
CA GLY A 79 -9.82 6.56 -0.54
C GLY A 79 -9.56 5.42 0.47
N ASN A 80 -8.29 5.15 0.79
CA ASN A 80 -7.90 4.02 1.64
C ASN A 80 -7.73 4.39 3.12
N ILE A 81 -7.98 5.65 3.50
CA ILE A 81 -7.85 6.10 4.90
C ILE A 81 -8.79 5.29 5.82
N GLY A 82 -10.03 5.05 5.37
CA GLY A 82 -11.00 4.26 6.12
C GLY A 82 -10.58 2.79 6.28
N LEU A 83 -10.06 2.19 5.21
CA LEU A 83 -9.57 0.81 5.22
C LEU A 83 -8.37 0.65 6.14
N LYS A 84 -7.40 1.57 6.08
CA LYS A 84 -6.24 1.60 6.97
C LYS A 84 -6.67 1.70 8.44
N LYS A 85 -7.59 2.62 8.75
CA LYS A 85 -8.13 2.78 10.11
C LYS A 85 -8.86 1.52 10.61
N GLY A 86 -9.62 0.87 9.72
CA GLY A 86 -10.28 -0.40 10.02
C GLY A 86 -9.28 -1.51 10.32
N LEU A 87 -8.27 -1.67 9.47
CA LEU A 87 -7.19 -2.64 9.63
C LEU A 87 -6.41 -2.41 10.94
N ASP A 88 -6.01 -1.17 11.22
CA ASP A 88 -5.30 -0.80 12.45
C ASP A 88 -6.12 -1.13 13.71
N LYS A 89 -7.45 -0.94 13.65
CA LYS A 89 -8.35 -1.30 14.75
C LYS A 89 -8.35 -2.82 14.96
N ARG A 90 -8.50 -3.62 13.90
CA ARG A 90 -8.50 -5.08 13.99
C ARG A 90 -7.15 -5.62 14.47
N LEU A 91 -6.04 -5.09 13.96
CA LEU A 91 -4.69 -5.42 14.44
C LEU A 91 -4.56 -5.21 15.95
N LYS A 92 -5.08 -4.10 16.48
CA LYS A 92 -5.08 -3.83 17.93
C LYS A 92 -5.95 -4.81 18.71
N GLU A 93 -7.16 -5.12 18.21
CA GLU A 93 -8.07 -6.09 18.82
C GLU A 93 -7.48 -7.51 18.84
N THR A 94 -6.75 -7.90 17.79
CA THR A 94 -6.18 -9.24 17.65
C THR A 94 -4.81 -9.37 18.31
N ARG A 95 -4.10 -8.28 18.62
CA ARG A 95 -2.72 -8.28 19.15
C ARG A 95 -2.54 -9.19 20.37
N SER A 96 -3.52 -9.25 21.27
CA SER A 96 -3.45 -10.14 22.45
C SER A 96 -3.41 -11.62 22.10
N PHE A 97 -3.91 -12.01 20.93
CA PHE A 97 -3.94 -13.39 20.45
C PHE A 97 -2.74 -13.74 19.55
N MET A 98 -1.93 -12.76 19.16
CA MET A 98 -0.80 -12.93 18.24
C MET A 98 0.51 -13.17 19.00
N HIS A 99 0.55 -14.22 19.83
CA HIS A 99 1.76 -14.64 20.54
C HIS A 99 1.97 -16.15 20.41
N THR A 100 3.22 -16.57 20.28
CA THR A 100 3.59 -17.99 20.22
C THR A 100 3.60 -18.55 21.64
N ASP A 101 3.02 -19.73 21.85
CA ASP A 101 3.02 -20.39 23.15
C ASP A 101 4.45 -20.80 23.58
N GLU A 102 4.75 -20.68 24.88
CA GLU A 102 6.08 -21.00 25.44
C GLU A 102 6.51 -22.45 25.20
N LYS A 103 5.58 -23.40 25.17
CA LYS A 103 5.87 -24.80 24.85
C LYS A 103 6.34 -24.91 23.40
N THR A 104 5.64 -24.28 22.46
CA THR A 104 6.02 -24.25 21.04
C THR A 104 7.37 -23.57 20.84
N LYS A 105 7.65 -22.45 21.54
CA LYS A 105 8.97 -21.80 21.48
C LYS A 105 10.10 -22.75 21.88
N ARG A 106 9.97 -23.41 23.02
CA ARG A 106 10.96 -24.39 23.50
C ARG A 106 11.14 -25.56 22.55
N GLN A 107 10.04 -26.09 22.01
CA GLN A 107 10.10 -27.18 21.03
C GLN A 107 10.87 -26.78 19.77
N ILE A 108 10.75 -25.53 19.32
CA ILE A 108 11.47 -25.02 18.15
C ILE A 108 12.94 -24.78 18.49
N GLU A 109 13.25 -24.20 19.65
CA GLU A 109 14.63 -24.01 20.13
C GLU A 109 15.38 -25.34 20.31
N ASP A 110 14.71 -26.36 20.84
CA ASP A 110 15.26 -27.71 21.01
C ASP A 110 15.48 -28.43 19.67
N ALA A 111 14.66 -28.15 18.66
CA ALA A 111 14.76 -28.79 17.35
C ALA A 111 15.82 -28.14 16.45
N ASP A 112 15.82 -26.81 16.34
CA ASP A 112 16.76 -26.05 15.53
C ASP A 112 16.86 -24.59 15.99
N LEU A 113 18.04 -24.23 16.50
CA LEU A 113 18.34 -22.88 16.98
C LEU A 113 18.28 -21.82 15.85
N HIS A 114 18.57 -22.20 14.60
CA HIS A 114 18.46 -21.30 13.46
C HIS A 114 16.99 -20.98 13.16
N MET A 115 16.14 -22.01 13.17
CA MET A 115 14.69 -21.86 12.96
C MET A 115 14.05 -21.02 14.08
N ALA A 116 14.50 -21.19 15.33
CA ALA A 116 14.04 -20.36 16.45
C ALA A 116 14.29 -18.86 16.22
N GLY A 117 15.41 -18.50 15.58
CA GLY A 117 15.70 -17.12 15.19
C GLY A 117 14.67 -16.55 14.19
N ILE A 118 14.27 -17.35 13.19
CA ILE A 118 13.26 -16.96 12.19
C ILE A 118 11.89 -16.80 12.85
N VAL A 119 11.52 -17.73 13.73
CA VAL A 119 10.24 -17.71 14.46
C VAL A 119 10.15 -16.47 15.36
N ARG A 120 11.23 -16.15 16.08
CA ARG A 120 11.29 -14.93 16.89
C ARG A 120 11.15 -13.67 16.03
N TYR A 121 11.84 -13.60 14.88
CA TYR A 121 11.68 -12.50 13.93
C TYR A 121 10.23 -12.37 13.45
N MET A 122 9.58 -13.50 13.11
CA MET A 122 8.21 -13.54 12.62
C MET A 122 7.20 -13.05 13.67
N GLU A 123 7.43 -13.37 14.94
CA GLU A 123 6.59 -12.92 16.06
C GLU A 123 6.84 -11.43 16.40
N GLU A 124 8.10 -11.02 16.58
CA GLU A 124 8.44 -9.68 17.07
C GLU A 124 8.34 -8.60 16.00
N ILE A 125 8.79 -8.89 14.77
CA ILE A 125 8.82 -7.94 13.65
C ILE A 125 7.63 -8.17 12.71
N GLY A 126 7.36 -9.43 12.38
CA GLY A 126 6.22 -9.78 11.54
C GLY A 126 4.87 -9.63 12.26
N GLY A 127 4.83 -9.78 13.59
CA GLY A 127 3.58 -9.78 14.35
C GLY A 127 2.75 -11.04 14.17
N PHE A 128 3.34 -12.16 13.76
CA PHE A 128 2.66 -13.43 13.49
C PHE A 128 3.14 -14.53 14.43
N PRO A 129 2.22 -15.21 15.16
CA PRO A 129 2.58 -16.31 16.03
C PRO A 129 2.91 -17.57 15.22
N SER A 130 3.77 -18.42 15.79
CA SER A 130 3.99 -19.77 15.29
C SER A 130 3.13 -20.76 16.05
N TYR A 131 2.71 -21.83 15.37
CA TYR A 131 1.88 -22.89 15.95
C TYR A 131 2.58 -24.23 15.84
N GLY A 132 2.65 -24.97 16.95
CA GLY A 132 3.09 -26.35 16.97
C GLY A 132 1.97 -27.33 16.61
N ASN A 133 2.33 -28.57 16.33
CA ASN A 133 1.40 -29.68 16.08
C ASN A 133 0.44 -29.48 14.89
N SER A 134 0.81 -28.61 13.94
CA SER A 134 0.11 -28.49 12.66
C SER A 134 0.53 -29.64 11.75
N ARG A 135 -0.44 -30.42 11.27
CA ARG A 135 -0.19 -31.46 10.28
C ARG A 135 -0.30 -30.84 8.89
N ALA A 136 0.81 -30.84 8.15
CA ALA A 136 0.83 -30.39 6.76
C ALA A 136 1.08 -31.59 5.85
N THR A 137 0.19 -31.79 4.88
CA THR A 137 0.37 -32.77 3.80
C THR A 137 0.92 -32.03 2.58
N TYR A 138 2.09 -32.43 2.11
CA TYR A 138 2.70 -31.86 0.91
C TYR A 138 2.34 -32.73 -0.30
N PHE A 139 1.73 -32.11 -1.31
CA PHE A 139 1.37 -32.78 -2.55
C PHE A 139 2.42 -32.51 -3.62
N PRO A 140 2.83 -33.52 -4.41
CA PRO A 140 3.80 -33.34 -5.48
C PRO A 140 3.24 -32.54 -6.66
N THR A 141 1.91 -32.57 -6.85
CA THR A 141 1.23 -31.89 -7.95
C THR A 141 -0.08 -31.25 -7.49
N GLY A 142 -0.57 -30.29 -8.26
CA GLY A 142 -1.85 -29.63 -7.99
C GLY A 142 -3.03 -30.58 -8.14
N GLU A 143 -2.95 -31.53 -9.06
CA GLU A 143 -3.97 -32.56 -9.31
C GLU A 143 -4.13 -33.48 -8.09
N ALA A 144 -3.03 -33.89 -7.46
CA ALA A 144 -3.08 -34.71 -6.25
C ALA A 144 -3.72 -33.96 -5.07
N LYS A 145 -3.48 -32.65 -4.94
CA LYS A 145 -4.17 -31.80 -3.95
C LYS A 145 -5.66 -31.65 -4.30
N TYR A 146 -6.00 -31.55 -5.58
CA TYR A 146 -7.37 -31.35 -6.04
C TYR A 146 -8.28 -32.53 -5.67
N GLU A 147 -7.79 -33.76 -5.80
CA GLU A 147 -8.53 -34.96 -5.36
C GLU A 147 -8.87 -34.91 -3.86
N ASP A 148 -7.91 -34.50 -3.02
CA ASP A 148 -8.12 -34.40 -1.56
C ASP A 148 -9.08 -33.25 -1.21
N LEU A 149 -8.96 -32.11 -1.90
CA LEU A 149 -9.89 -30.97 -1.74
C LEU A 149 -11.34 -31.35 -2.04
N LEU A 150 -11.58 -32.19 -3.05
CA LEU A 150 -12.93 -32.66 -3.38
C LEU A 150 -13.53 -33.56 -2.29
N ALA A 151 -12.69 -34.27 -1.53
CA ALA A 151 -13.14 -35.11 -0.41
C ALA A 151 -13.44 -34.30 0.87
N GLU A 152 -12.81 -33.14 1.04
CA GLU A 152 -13.02 -32.23 2.18
C GLU A 152 -14.21 -31.26 2.01
N LEU A 153 -14.79 -31.18 0.80
CA LEU A 153 -15.93 -30.34 0.43
C LEU A 153 -17.27 -30.93 0.87
#